data_AF-A0A1X7SYB5-F1
#
_entry.id   AF-A0A1X7SYB5-F1
#
_cell.length_a   1.000
_cell.length_b   1.000
_cell.length_c   1.000
_cell.angle_alpha   90.00
_cell.angle_beta   90.00
_cell.angle_gamma   90.00
#
_symmetry.space_group_name_H-M   'P 1'
#
loop_
_entity.id
_entity.type
_entity.pdbx_description
1 polymer ?
#
loop_
_entity_poly.entity_id
_entity_poly.type
_entity_poly.pdbx_seq_one_letter_code
_entity_poly.pdbx_strand_id
1 'polypeptide(L)'
;MEPDNNKAWLVIFYRDGTDDSVNYNQPYSQYERYQGFGNISAKKIKHILMYDHFSISGKESGFRLNVGNYNGTLPNYLSHHNNNPFLTPDKDNNSYNCATLQQGGWWCNEC
;
A
#
# COMPACT_ATOMS: atom_id res chain seq x y z
N MET A 1 18.76 6.85 -7.15
CA MET A 1 19.19 6.55 -5.77
C MET A 1 19.03 5.05 -5.62
N GLU A 2 20.09 4.33 -5.26
CA GLU A 2 20.03 2.88 -4.98
C GLU A 2 19.70 2.67 -3.49
N PRO A 3 19.08 1.55 -3.09
CA PRO A 3 18.85 1.25 -1.68
C PRO A 3 20.20 1.16 -0.98
N ASP A 4 20.33 1.77 0.19
CA ASP A 4 21.55 1.66 0.99
C ASP A 4 21.67 0.23 1.52
N ASN A 5 22.68 -0.50 1.04
CA ASN A 5 22.95 -1.90 1.41
C ASN A 5 23.45 -2.05 2.86
N ASN A 6 23.74 -0.96 3.56
CA ASN A 6 24.07 -0.96 4.98
C ASN A 6 22.84 -0.74 5.87
N LYS A 7 21.63 -0.70 5.29
CA LYS A 7 20.37 -0.55 6.02
C LYS A 7 19.50 -1.79 5.86
N ALA A 8 18.83 -2.17 6.95
CA ALA A 8 17.78 -3.18 6.92
C ALA A 8 16.46 -2.52 6.48
N TRP A 9 15.81 -3.11 5.48
CA TRP A 9 14.51 -2.66 4.98
C TRP A 9 13.46 -3.71 5.31
N LEU A 10 12.39 -3.30 5.99
CA LEU A 10 11.20 -4.14 6.16
C LEU A 10 10.33 -4.01 4.92
N VAL A 11 10.12 -5.13 4.21
CA VAL A 11 9.18 -5.19 3.09
C VAL A 11 7.79 -5.47 3.64
N ILE A 12 6.88 -4.50 3.52
CA ILE A 12 5.49 -4.62 4.00
C ILE A 12 4.49 -4.91 2.87
N PHE A 13 4.91 -4.73 1.61
CA PHE A 13 4.12 -5.05 0.41
C PHE A 13 5.06 -5.25 -0.78
N TYR A 14 4.77 -6.23 -1.64
CA TYR A 14 5.55 -6.51 -2.84
C TYR A 14 4.66 -7.06 -3.96
N ARG A 15 4.81 -6.52 -5.18
CA ARG A 15 4.22 -7.06 -6.40
C ARG A 15 5.24 -6.88 -7.53
N ASP A 16 5.61 -7.97 -8.21
CA ASP A 16 6.62 -7.94 -9.28
C ASP A 16 6.04 -7.56 -10.66
N GLY A 17 4.70 -7.57 -10.80
CA GLY A 17 3.95 -7.19 -12.01
C GLY A 17 3.99 -8.23 -13.14
N THR A 18 4.69 -9.34 -12.96
CA THR A 18 4.79 -10.48 -13.88
C THR A 18 4.26 -11.78 -13.25
N ASP A 19 4.08 -11.79 -11.94
CA ASP A 19 3.51 -12.89 -11.16
C ASP A 19 2.13 -12.51 -10.59
N ASP A 20 1.08 -13.10 -11.18
CA ASP A 20 -0.33 -12.98 -10.72
C ASP A 20 -0.75 -14.16 -9.82
N SER A 21 0.20 -14.93 -9.28
CA SER A 21 -0.09 -16.08 -8.39
C SER A 21 -0.76 -15.70 -7.06
N VAL A 22 -0.70 -14.42 -6.70
CA VAL A 22 -1.29 -13.89 -5.46
C VAL A 22 -2.54 -13.08 -5.80
N ASN A 23 -3.70 -13.54 -5.33
CA ASN A 23 -4.96 -12.79 -5.43
C ASN A 23 -5.04 -11.73 -4.31
N TYR A 24 -4.91 -10.45 -4.66
CA TYR A 24 -5.03 -9.32 -3.73
C TYR A 24 -6.48 -8.87 -3.49
N ASN A 25 -7.46 -9.39 -4.22
CA ASN A 25 -8.88 -9.12 -3.95
C ASN A 25 -9.37 -10.02 -2.80
N GLN A 26 -9.04 -9.63 -1.57
CA GLN A 26 -9.32 -10.38 -0.34
C GLN A 26 -10.23 -9.57 0.61
N PRO A 27 -11.02 -10.26 1.46
CA PRO A 27 -11.79 -9.58 2.49
C PRO A 27 -10.88 -8.92 3.53
N TYR A 28 -11.37 -7.86 4.17
CA TYR A 28 -10.63 -7.07 5.16
C TYR A 28 -9.93 -7.92 6.25
N SER A 29 -10.56 -9.01 6.69
CA SER A 29 -10.01 -9.90 7.72
C SER A 29 -8.67 -10.55 7.35
N GLN A 30 -8.39 -10.73 6.05
CA GLN A 30 -7.12 -11.29 5.59
C GLN A 30 -5.98 -10.29 5.71
N TYR A 31 -6.27 -9.01 5.50
CA TYR A 31 -5.30 -7.92 5.66
C TYR A 31 -4.96 -7.63 7.13
N GLU A 32 -5.85 -7.97 8.09
CA GLU A 32 -5.60 -7.82 9.52
C GLU A 32 -4.72 -8.93 10.15
N ARG A 33 -4.43 -10.01 9.43
CA ARG A 33 -3.58 -11.10 9.95
C ARG A 33 -2.11 -10.66 10.01
N TYR A 34 -1.49 -10.77 11.19
CA TYR A 34 -0.07 -10.44 11.45
C TYR A 34 0.95 -11.13 10.54
N GLN A 35 0.56 -12.15 9.78
CA GLN A 35 1.46 -12.92 8.92
C GLN A 35 1.46 -12.49 7.45
N GLY A 36 0.53 -11.64 7.00
CA GLY A 36 0.41 -11.29 5.58
C GLY A 36 0.12 -12.50 4.68
N PHE A 37 0.31 -12.34 3.36
CA PHE A 37 0.13 -13.40 2.35
C PHE A 37 1.09 -13.18 1.15
N GLY A 38 1.54 -14.25 0.48
CA GLY A 38 2.41 -14.18 -0.71
C GLY A 38 3.73 -14.97 -0.61
N ASN A 39 4.51 -15.03 -1.70
CA ASN A 39 5.83 -15.65 -1.77
C ASN A 39 6.90 -14.59 -2.07
N ILE A 40 8.06 -14.65 -1.40
CA ILE A 40 9.08 -13.59 -1.47
C ILE A 40 10.21 -14.04 -2.41
N SER A 41 10.29 -13.45 -3.61
CA SER A 41 11.47 -13.52 -4.47
C SER A 41 11.83 -12.11 -4.95
N ALA A 42 13.06 -11.66 -4.70
CA ALA A 42 13.48 -10.29 -4.98
C ALA A 42 13.97 -10.12 -6.43
N LYS A 43 13.47 -9.09 -7.11
CA LYS A 43 13.89 -8.68 -8.47
C LYS A 43 14.49 -7.26 -8.43
N LYS A 44 15.24 -6.90 -9.48
CA LYS A 44 15.99 -5.63 -9.57
C LYS A 44 15.05 -4.40 -9.48
N ILE A 45 15.36 -3.47 -8.57
CA ILE A 45 14.62 -2.22 -8.37
C ILE A 45 15.08 -1.19 -9.42
N LYS A 46 14.14 -0.58 -10.15
CA LYS A 46 14.44 0.40 -11.22
C LYS A 46 14.24 1.85 -10.78
N HIS A 47 13.27 2.10 -9.89
CA HIS A 47 12.94 3.42 -9.36
C HIS A 47 12.70 3.34 -7.86
N ILE A 48 13.14 4.35 -7.13
CA ILE A 48 12.96 4.45 -5.67
C ILE A 48 12.24 5.75 -5.36
N LEU A 49 11.21 5.64 -4.53
CA LEU A 49 10.44 6.72 -3.95
C LEU A 49 10.57 6.62 -2.43
N MET A 50 10.93 7.71 -1.76
CA MET A 50 11.14 7.73 -0.32
C MET A 50 10.20 8.72 0.35
N TYR A 51 9.71 8.33 1.52
CA TYR A 51 9.00 9.22 2.44
C TYR A 51 9.80 9.21 3.75
N ASP A 52 10.01 10.38 4.35
CA ASP A 52 10.76 10.49 5.61
C ASP A 52 10.00 9.91 6.82
N HIS A 53 8.68 9.81 6.70
CA HIS A 53 7.77 9.23 7.67
C HIS A 53 6.73 8.35 6.97
N PHE A 54 6.42 7.21 7.60
CA PHE A 54 5.35 6.32 7.23
C PHE A 54 4.72 5.76 8.50
N SER A 55 3.41 5.89 8.67
CA SER A 55 2.66 5.21 9.72
C SER A 55 1.25 4.86 9.27
N ILE A 56 0.71 3.81 9.88
CA ILE A 56 -0.68 3.38 9.71
C ILE A 56 -1.34 3.55 11.08
N SER A 57 -2.41 4.33 11.14
CA SER A 57 -3.19 4.54 12.37
C SER A 57 -3.90 3.26 12.81
N GLY A 58 -4.44 3.24 14.03
CA GLY A 58 -5.17 2.09 14.54
C GLY A 58 -6.48 1.80 13.80
N LYS A 59 -7.08 0.66 14.17
CA LYS A 59 -8.32 0.15 13.58
C LYS A 59 -9.48 1.14 13.73
N GLU A 60 -9.53 1.86 14.84
CA GLU A 60 -10.53 2.91 15.13
C GLU A 60 -10.48 4.07 14.13
N SER A 61 -9.32 4.29 13.51
CA SER A 61 -9.13 5.28 12.45
C SER A 61 -9.29 4.68 11.04
N GLY A 62 -9.72 3.43 10.92
CA GLY A 62 -9.82 2.71 9.65
C GLY A 62 -8.47 2.41 9.01
N PHE A 63 -7.41 2.19 9.81
CA PHE A 63 -6.05 2.00 9.32
C PHE A 63 -5.56 3.14 8.41
N ARG A 64 -5.84 4.39 8.79
CA ARG A 64 -5.47 5.58 8.01
C ARG A 64 -3.97 5.64 7.67
N LEU A 65 -3.65 5.97 6.42
CA LEU A 65 -2.28 6.21 5.98
C LEU A 65 -1.80 7.60 6.41
N ASN A 66 -0.60 7.68 6.98
CA ASN A 66 0.10 8.93 7.21
C ASN A 66 1.50 8.83 6.60
N VAL A 67 1.79 9.69 5.63
CA VAL A 67 3.12 9.82 5.01
C VAL A 67 3.66 11.23 5.17
N GLY A 68 4.98 11.33 5.38
CA GLY A 68 5.70 12.59 5.52
C GLY A 68 6.19 13.16 4.19
N ASN A 69 7.31 13.88 4.23
CA ASN A 69 7.88 14.54 3.06
C ASN A 69 8.35 13.50 2.05
N TYR A 70 8.00 13.75 0.79
CA TYR A 70 8.38 12.92 -0.34
C TYR A 70 9.73 13.34 -0.91
N ASN A 71 10.58 12.35 -1.21
CA ASN A 71 11.82 12.51 -1.96
C ASN A 71 11.94 11.40 -3.03
N GLY A 72 12.02 11.79 -4.30
CA GLY A 72 12.17 10.86 -5.41
C GLY A 72 12.10 11.55 -6.77
N THR A 73 12.41 10.79 -7.83
CA THR A 73 12.48 11.30 -9.21
C THR A 73 11.18 11.14 -10.00
N LEU A 74 10.18 10.49 -9.41
CA LEU A 74 8.87 10.28 -10.01
C LEU A 74 7.81 11.17 -9.33
N PRO A 75 6.58 11.27 -9.87
CA PRO A 75 5.48 11.92 -9.17
C PRO A 75 5.25 11.34 -7.78
N ASN A 76 4.77 12.18 -6.85
CA ASN A 76 4.39 11.75 -5.51
C ASN A 76 3.07 10.96 -5.56
N TYR A 77 3.16 9.64 -5.74
CA TYR A 77 1.99 8.78 -5.90
C TYR A 77 1.18 8.59 -4.61
N LEU A 78 1.74 8.79 -3.40
CA LEU A 78 0.97 8.65 -2.15
C LEU A 78 0.34 9.96 -1.68
N SER A 79 0.60 11.10 -2.35
CA SER A 79 0.03 12.39 -1.97
C SER A 79 -1.50 12.38 -1.90
N HIS A 80 -2.16 11.82 -2.92
CA HIS A 80 -3.63 11.69 -2.98
C HIS A 80 -4.20 10.67 -1.98
N HIS A 81 -3.37 9.73 -1.53
CA HIS A 81 -3.75 8.67 -0.59
C HIS A 81 -3.50 9.04 0.87
N ASN A 82 -2.69 10.08 1.13
CA ASN A 82 -2.34 10.50 2.48
C ASN A 82 -3.57 10.95 3.26
N ASN A 83 -3.62 10.61 4.55
CA ASN A 83 -4.73 10.86 5.45
C ASN A 83 -6.05 10.19 5.06
N ASN A 84 -6.08 9.18 4.19
CA ASN A 84 -7.31 8.45 3.88
C ASN A 84 -7.40 7.12 4.65
N PRO A 85 -8.60 6.66 5.01
CA PRO A 85 -8.80 5.33 5.60
C PRO A 85 -8.54 4.25 4.54
N PHE A 86 -8.21 3.04 5.00
CA PHE A 86 -8.08 1.88 4.14
C PHE A 86 -9.48 1.35 3.79
N LEU A 87 -9.79 1.26 2.49
CA LEU A 87 -11.05 0.76 1.96
C LEU A 87 -10.82 -0.60 1.32
N THR A 88 -11.79 -1.50 1.46
CA THR A 88 -11.87 -2.80 0.78
C THR A 88 -13.23 -2.90 0.08
N PRO A 89 -13.39 -3.74 -0.97
CA PRO A 89 -14.66 -3.81 -1.72
C PRO A 89 -15.91 -4.05 -0.85
N ASP A 90 -15.76 -4.80 0.25
CA ASP A 90 -16.83 -5.10 1.22
C ASP A 90 -17.11 -3.97 2.23
N LYS A 91 -16.25 -2.94 2.29
CA LYS A 91 -16.36 -1.79 3.20
C LYS A 91 -16.34 -0.44 2.46
N ASP A 92 -16.46 -0.49 1.14
CA ASP A 92 -16.42 0.67 0.26
C ASP A 92 -17.79 1.32 0.17
N ASN A 93 -18.19 1.99 1.25
CA ASN A 93 -19.47 2.68 1.35
C ASN A 93 -19.38 4.16 0.91
N ASN A 94 -18.33 4.54 0.19
CA ASN A 94 -18.19 5.88 -0.34
C ASN A 94 -18.91 6.01 -1.69
N SER A 95 -19.19 7.24 -2.14
CA SER A 95 -19.93 7.46 -3.40
C SER A 95 -19.15 7.06 -4.66
N TYR A 96 -17.85 6.80 -4.55
CA TYR A 96 -16.95 6.53 -5.67
C TYR A 96 -16.74 5.04 -5.93
N ASN A 97 -17.06 4.17 -4.96
CA ASN A 97 -16.84 2.71 -5.03
C ASN A 97 -15.42 2.34 -5.52
N CYS A 98 -14.43 3.11 -5.08
CA CYS A 98 -13.03 3.01 -5.44
C CYS A 98 -12.45 1.59 -5.31
N ALA A 99 -12.58 0.97 -4.14
CA ALA A 99 -12.03 -0.34 -3.86
C ALA A 99 -12.71 -1.42 -4.71
N THR A 100 -14.01 -1.24 -4.99
CA THR A 100 -14.75 -2.12 -5.92
C THR A 100 -14.24 -1.98 -7.35
N LEU A 101 -14.06 -0.74 -7.85
CA LEU A 101 -13.55 -0.47 -9.20
C LEU A 101 -12.11 -0.97 -9.38
N GLN A 102 -11.26 -0.77 -8.38
CA GLN A 102 -9.86 -1.19 -8.37
C GLN A 102 -9.67 -2.67 -7.97
N GLN A 103 -10.75 -3.36 -7.59
CA GLN A 103 -10.76 -4.78 -7.20
C GLN A 103 -9.72 -5.12 -6.12
N GLY A 104 -9.60 -4.27 -5.09
CA GLY A 104 -8.57 -4.46 -4.05
C GLY A 104 -8.68 -3.46 -2.91
N GLY A 105 -7.93 -3.74 -1.84
CA GLY A 105 -7.86 -2.87 -0.67
C GLY A 105 -6.80 -1.78 -0.84
N TRP A 106 -7.17 -0.51 -0.62
CA TRP A 106 -6.23 0.61 -0.70
C TRP A 106 -6.71 1.84 0.08
N TRP A 107 -5.80 2.79 0.34
CA TRP A 107 -6.12 4.09 0.94
C TRP A 107 -6.75 5.03 -0.09
N CYS A 108 -8.01 4.75 -0.43
CA CYS A 108 -8.76 5.44 -1.45
C CYS A 108 -9.58 6.61 -0.89
N ASN A 109 -9.80 7.62 -1.73
CA ASN A 109 -10.73 8.72 -1.47
C ASN A 109 -11.68 8.87 -2.66
N GLU A 110 -11.33 9.73 -3.61
CA GLU A 110 -12.02 9.89 -4.89
C GLU A 110 -11.21 9.19 -5.99
N CYS A 111 -11.88 8.27 -6.69
CA CYS A 111 -11.43 7.60 -7.91
C CYS A 111 -12.41 7.98 -9.02
#